data_AF-A0A2W6VPF3-F1
#
_entry.id   AF-A0A2W6VPF3-F1
#
_cell.length_a   1.000
_cell.length_b   1.000
_cell.length_c   1.000
_cell.angle_alpha   90.00
_cell.angle_beta   90.00
_cell.angle_gamma   90.00
#
_symmetry.space_group_name_H-M   'P 1'
#
loop_
_entity.id
_entity.type
_entity.pdbx_description
1 polymer ?
#
loop_
_entity_poly.entity_id
_entity_poly.type
_entity_poly.pdbx_seq_one_letter_code
_entity_poly.pdbx_strand_id
1 'polypeptide(L)'
;ALDAMDRPGLTAADFLVLDAQFHLSLAEASGNVVVAAMMGGLRSSIEAYVREGAERIADWDAAAARLRAEHRGILDAVASGDAATARRRISDHITGYYAGAALARS
;
A
#
# COMPACT_ATOMS: atom_id res chain seq x y z
N ALA A 1 0.53 -0.10 12.05
CA ALA A 1 0.35 -0.87 10.80
C ALA A 1 1.69 -1.37 10.25
N LEU A 2 2.65 -0.49 9.90
CA LEU A 2 3.93 -0.91 9.31
C LEU A 2 4.69 -1.97 10.13
N ASP A 3 4.92 -1.75 11.43
CA ASP A 3 5.65 -2.74 12.24
C ASP A 3 4.92 -4.09 12.31
N ALA A 4 3.59 -4.10 12.19
CA ALA A 4 2.81 -5.34 12.14
C ALA A 4 2.95 -6.07 10.80
N MET A 5 3.26 -5.36 9.71
CA MET A 5 3.56 -5.99 8.41
C MET A 5 4.87 -6.77 8.42
N ASP A 6 5.79 -6.45 9.33
CA ASP A 6 7.09 -7.12 9.50
C ASP A 6 7.00 -8.45 10.26
N ARG A 7 5.80 -8.82 10.72
CA ARG A 7 5.58 -10.07 11.46
C ARG A 7 5.95 -11.30 10.61
N PRO A 8 6.74 -12.25 11.18
CA PRO A 8 7.00 -13.53 10.52
C PRO A 8 5.72 -14.31 10.25
N GLY A 9 5.67 -15.02 9.11
CA GLY A 9 4.55 -15.90 8.75
C GLY A 9 3.24 -15.17 8.45
N LEU A 10 3.29 -13.85 8.19
CA LEU A 10 2.11 -13.08 7.81
C LEU A 10 1.60 -13.54 6.44
N THR A 11 0.31 -13.88 6.37
CA THR A 11 -0.30 -14.25 5.09
C THR A 11 -0.43 -13.03 4.18
N ALA A 12 -0.54 -13.26 2.86
CA ALA A 12 -0.82 -12.18 1.92
C ALA A 12 -2.10 -11.42 2.27
N ALA A 13 -3.15 -12.15 2.65
CA ALA A 13 -4.42 -11.55 3.05
C ALA A 13 -4.27 -10.63 4.27
N ASP A 14 -3.54 -11.06 5.31
CA ASP A 14 -3.31 -10.25 6.51
C ASP A 14 -2.43 -9.03 6.21
N PHE A 15 -1.42 -9.19 5.35
CA PHE A 15 -0.60 -8.07 4.88
C PHE A 15 -1.46 -6.99 4.21
N LEU A 16 -2.36 -7.40 3.31
CA LEU A 16 -3.23 -6.46 2.59
C LEU A 16 -4.23 -5.74 3.50
N VAL A 17 -4.68 -6.37 4.58
CA VAL A 17 -5.49 -5.69 5.60
C VAL A 17 -4.69 -4.59 6.28
N LEU A 18 -3.43 -4.87 6.63
CA LEU A 18 -2.55 -3.87 7.23
C LEU A 18 -2.18 -2.76 6.23
N ASP A 19 -2.05 -3.09 4.94
CA ASP A 19 -1.80 -2.14 3.84
C ASP A 19 -2.92 -1.13 3.72
N ALA A 20 -4.17 -1.60 3.65
CA ALA A 20 -5.33 -0.72 3.62
C ALA A 20 -5.40 0.20 4.85
N GLN A 21 -5.08 -0.32 6.04
CA GLN A 21 -5.02 0.47 7.27
C GLN A 21 -3.93 1.55 7.21
N PHE A 22 -2.76 1.23 6.68
CA PHE A 22 -1.68 2.20 6.51
C PHE A 22 -2.10 3.38 5.61
N HIS A 23 -2.68 3.09 4.45
CA HIS A 23 -3.12 4.12 3.50
C HIS A 23 -4.24 4.98 4.08
N LEU A 24 -5.17 4.39 4.84
CA LEU A 24 -6.22 5.14 5.52
C LEU A 24 -5.63 6.10 6.56
N SER A 25 -4.73 5.62 7.43
CA SER A 25 -4.07 6.47 8.42
C SER A 25 -3.27 7.61 7.78
N LEU A 26 -2.66 7.39 6.61
CA LEU A 26 -1.96 8.44 5.88
C LEU A 26 -2.93 9.51 5.35
N ALA A 27 -4.08 9.09 4.81
CA ALA A 27 -5.13 10.00 4.34
C ALA A 27 -5.73 10.83 5.49
N GLU A 28 -5.97 10.21 6.64
CA GLU A 28 -6.45 10.89 7.84
C GLU A 28 -5.43 11.91 8.37
N ALA A 29 -4.15 11.52 8.43
CA ALA A 29 -3.06 12.38 8.89
C ALA A 29 -2.83 13.60 7.99
N SER A 30 -3.21 13.54 6.72
CA SER A 30 -3.08 14.67 5.79
C SER A 30 -4.07 15.79 6.08
N GLY A 31 -5.07 15.57 6.95
CA GLY A 31 -6.16 16.52 7.23
C GLY A 31 -7.09 16.79 6.04
N ASN A 32 -6.94 16.05 4.93
CA ASN A 32 -7.76 16.23 3.75
C ASN A 32 -8.99 15.32 3.84
N VAL A 33 -10.06 15.87 4.41
CA VAL A 33 -11.33 15.16 4.64
C VAL A 33 -11.93 14.56 3.37
N VAL A 34 -11.69 15.16 2.19
CA VAL A 34 -12.17 14.63 0.91
C VAL A 34 -11.42 13.36 0.55
N VAL A 35 -10.08 13.35 0.68
CA VAL A 35 -9.25 12.17 0.39
C VAL A 35 -9.56 11.04 1.37
N ALA A 36 -9.71 11.34 2.66
CA ALA A 36 -10.10 10.35 3.65
C ALA A 36 -11.48 9.73 3.36
N ALA A 37 -12.47 10.57 3.01
CA ALA A 37 -13.81 10.09 2.63
C ALA A 37 -13.79 9.26 1.33
N MET A 38 -12.98 9.65 0.33
CA MET A 38 -12.80 8.88 -0.89
C MET A 38 -12.17 7.51 -0.62
N MET A 39 -11.10 7.45 0.20
CA MET A 39 -10.48 6.19 0.60
C MET A 39 -11.44 5.30 1.37
N GLY A 40 -12.26 5.87 2.26
CA GLY A 40 -13.32 5.14 2.96
C GLY A 40 -14.39 4.60 2.01
N GLY A 41 -14.87 5.42 1.07
CA GLY A 41 -15.92 5.05 0.11
C GLY A 41 -15.47 4.05 -0.95
N LEU A 42 -14.19 4.06 -1.33
CA LEU A 42 -13.61 3.11 -2.29
C LEU A 42 -13.00 1.88 -1.64
N ARG A 43 -12.98 1.80 -0.30
CA ARG A 43 -12.27 0.77 0.47
C ARG A 43 -12.57 -0.64 -0.02
N SER A 44 -13.85 -1.03 -0.09
CA SER A 44 -14.23 -2.40 -0.46
C SER A 44 -13.81 -2.76 -1.88
N SER A 45 -13.88 -1.81 -2.81
CA SER A 45 -13.45 -2.02 -4.20
C SER A 45 -11.93 -2.12 -4.32
N ILE A 46 -11.19 -1.27 -3.58
CA ILE A 46 -9.72 -1.34 -3.51
C ILE A 46 -9.29 -2.66 -2.86
N GLU A 47 -9.90 -3.07 -1.75
CA GLU A 47 -9.58 -4.33 -1.06
C GLU A 47 -9.83 -5.56 -1.95
N ALA A 48 -10.96 -5.62 -2.64
CA ALA A 48 -11.27 -6.71 -3.57
C ALA A 48 -10.24 -6.78 -4.70
N TYR A 49 -9.93 -5.63 -5.31
CA TYR A 49 -9.01 -5.53 -6.42
C TYR A 49 -7.56 -5.86 -6.05
N VAL A 50 -7.09 -5.36 -4.89
CA VAL A 50 -5.74 -5.60 -4.39
C VAL A 50 -5.55 -7.07 -4.04
N ARG A 51 -6.57 -7.73 -3.47
CA ARG A 51 -6.56 -9.18 -3.18
C ARG A 51 -6.44 -10.01 -4.45
N GLU A 52 -7.25 -9.71 -5.46
CA GLU A 52 -7.17 -10.38 -6.77
C GLU A 52 -5.81 -10.17 -7.44
N GLY A 53 -5.20 -8.99 -7.25
CA GLY A 53 -3.84 -8.70 -7.67
C GLY A 53 -2.80 -9.58 -6.98
N ALA A 54 -2.91 -9.76 -5.66
CA ALA A 54 -1.97 -10.56 -4.87
C ALA A 54 -1.99 -12.05 -5.22
N GLU A 55 -3.16 -12.61 -5.54
CA GLU A 55 -3.29 -14.00 -6.00
C GLU A 55 -2.49 -14.30 -7.27
N ARG A 56 -2.16 -13.25 -8.05
CA ARG A 56 -1.39 -13.37 -9.29
C ARG A 56 0.10 -13.17 -9.12
N ILE A 57 0.57 -12.74 -7.95
CA ILE A 57 1.99 -12.50 -7.72
C ILE A 57 2.69 -13.84 -7.49
N ALA A 58 3.57 -14.21 -8.42
CA ALA A 58 4.30 -15.49 -8.36
C ALA A 58 5.26 -15.58 -7.16
N ASP A 59 5.94 -14.47 -6.83
CA ASP A 59 6.82 -14.36 -5.67
C ASP A 59 6.27 -13.32 -4.69
N TRP A 60 5.35 -13.77 -3.85
CA TRP A 60 4.70 -12.91 -2.86
C TRP A 60 5.70 -12.38 -1.82
N ASP A 61 6.69 -13.18 -1.42
CA ASP A 61 7.64 -12.78 -0.39
C ASP A 61 8.54 -11.63 -0.87
N ALA A 62 9.01 -11.70 -2.13
CA ALA A 62 9.74 -10.59 -2.75
C ALA A 62 8.86 -9.34 -2.89
N ALA A 63 7.59 -9.50 -3.28
CA ALA A 63 6.65 -8.38 -3.38
C ALA A 63 6.40 -7.74 -2.01
N ALA A 64 6.15 -8.53 -0.97
CA ALA A 64 5.92 -8.05 0.39
C ALA A 64 7.16 -7.33 0.95
N ALA A 65 8.37 -7.83 0.67
CA ALA A 65 9.61 -7.15 1.05
C ALA A 65 9.73 -5.77 0.37
N ARG A 66 9.41 -5.68 -0.93
CA ARG A 66 9.40 -4.41 -1.67
C ARG A 66 8.36 -3.44 -1.10
N LEU A 67 7.13 -3.90 -0.89
CA LEU A 67 6.02 -3.07 -0.39
C LEU A 67 6.35 -2.48 0.99
N ARG A 68 6.92 -3.26 1.91
CA ARG A 68 7.39 -2.76 3.22
C ARG A 68 8.39 -1.62 3.06
N ALA A 69 9.38 -1.78 2.18
CA ALA A 69 10.40 -0.76 1.93
C ALA A 69 9.79 0.52 1.32
N GLU A 70 8.84 0.36 0.40
CA GLU A 70 8.09 1.47 -0.20
C GLU A 70 7.28 2.23 0.87
N HIS A 71 6.53 1.53 1.73
CA HIS A 71 5.75 2.12 2.82
C HIS A 71 6.62 2.91 3.80
N ARG A 72 7.76 2.33 4.22
CA ARG A 72 8.73 3.02 5.10
C ARG A 72 9.22 4.31 4.44
N GLY A 73 9.60 4.24 3.17
CA GLY A 73 10.07 5.40 2.43
C GLY A 73 9.01 6.50 2.24
N ILE A 74 7.73 6.13 2.12
CA ILE A 74 6.61 7.08 2.11
C ILE A 74 6.50 7.75 3.48
N LEU A 75 6.49 6.97 4.57
CA LEU A 75 6.38 7.48 5.92
C LEU A 75 7.53 8.43 6.27
N ASP A 76 8.77 8.09 5.89
CA ASP A 76 9.94 8.93 6.13
C ASP A 76 9.82 10.29 5.44
N ALA A 77 9.35 10.30 4.18
CA ALA A 77 9.14 11.55 3.44
C ALA A 77 8.03 12.42 4.04
N VAL A 78 6.98 11.78 4.57
CA VAL A 78 5.89 12.48 5.29
C VAL A 78 6.42 13.06 6.60
N ALA A 79 7.15 12.27 7.38
CA ALA A 79 7.72 12.68 8.66
C ALA A 79 8.73 13.82 8.51
N SER A 80 9.47 13.87 7.40
CA SER A 80 10.40 14.96 7.09
C SER A 80 9.73 16.19 6.47
N GLY A 81 8.41 16.17 6.23
CA GLY A 81 7.68 17.26 5.58
C GLY A 81 7.95 17.42 4.07
N ASP A 82 8.60 16.46 3.42
CA ASP A 82 8.86 16.49 1.97
C ASP A 82 7.65 16.00 1.19
N ALA A 83 6.65 16.87 1.05
CA ALA A 83 5.41 16.57 0.35
C ALA A 83 5.62 16.17 -1.13
N ALA A 84 6.65 16.69 -1.79
CA ALA A 84 6.94 16.34 -3.19
C ALA A 84 7.45 14.90 -3.32
N THR A 85 8.37 14.49 -2.44
CA THR A 85 8.85 13.10 -2.39
C THR A 85 7.77 12.14 -1.91
N ALA A 86 6.98 12.50 -0.90
CA ALA A 86 5.87 11.68 -0.43
C ALA A 86 4.88 11.41 -1.58
N ARG A 87 4.48 12.45 -2.32
CA ARG A 87 3.59 12.33 -3.49
C ARG A 87 4.16 11.43 -4.57
N ARG A 88 5.43 11.60 -4.92
CA ARG A 88 6.09 10.75 -5.93
C ARG A 88 6.09 9.29 -5.50
N ARG A 89 6.54 9.00 -4.27
CA ARG A 89 6.66 7.64 -3.75
C ARG A 89 5.32 6.92 -3.66
N ILE A 90 4.25 7.60 -3.21
CA ILE A 90 2.92 6.96 -3.13
C ILE A 90 2.37 6.65 -4.53
N SER A 91 2.58 7.55 -5.51
CA SER A 91 2.20 7.28 -6.90
C SER A 91 2.98 6.10 -7.49
N ASP A 92 4.30 6.08 -7.31
CA ASP A 92 5.17 5.00 -7.80
C ASP A 92 4.80 3.66 -7.15
N HIS A 93 4.52 3.65 -5.84
CA HIS A 93 4.06 2.48 -5.09
C HIS A 93 2.77 1.89 -5.68
N ILE A 94 1.75 2.73 -5.84
CA ILE A 94 0.43 2.30 -6.36
C ILE A 94 0.58 1.78 -7.79
N THR A 95 1.21 2.53 -8.68
CA THR A 95 1.39 2.12 -10.08
C THR A 95 2.30 0.89 -10.22
N GLY A 96 3.36 0.80 -9.41
CA GLY A 96 4.31 -0.31 -9.41
C GLY A 96 3.70 -1.62 -8.87
N TYR A 97 2.81 -1.55 -7.88
CA TYR A 97 2.02 -2.71 -7.45
C TYR A 97 1.17 -3.24 -8.62
N TYR A 98 0.47 -2.34 -9.32
CA TYR A 98 -0.39 -2.74 -10.44
C TYR A 98 0.36 -3.30 -11.63
N ALA A 99 1.51 -2.73 -12.00
CA ALA A 99 2.34 -3.29 -13.05
C ALA A 99 2.77 -4.73 -12.72
N GLY A 100 3.21 -4.97 -11.47
CA GLY A 100 3.58 -6.31 -11.01
C GLY A 100 2.40 -7.30 -11.02
N ALA A 101 1.24 -6.87 -10.53
CA ALA A 101 0.02 -7.69 -10.53
C ALA A 101 -0.55 -7.95 -11.93
N ALA A 102 -0.31 -7.04 -12.89
CA ALA A 102 -0.76 -7.16 -14.28
C ALA A 102 0.19 -8.00 -15.16
N LEU A 103 1.49 -7.98 -14.89
CA LEU A 103 2.52 -8.75 -15.63
C LEU A 103 2.40 -10.28 -15.43
N ALA A 104 1.61 -10.73 -14.46
CA ALA A 104 1.26 -12.14 -14.29
C ALA A 104 0.25 -12.69 -15.32
N ARG A 105 -0.11 -11.91 -16.36
CA ARG A 105 -1.00 -12.32 -17.46
C ARG A 105 -0.28 -12.69 -18.77
N SER A 106 1.05 -12.75 -18.79
CA SER A 106 1.83 -13.11 -20.00
C SER A 106 2.68 -14.34 -19.78
#